data_AF-A0A2E2TI49-F1
#
_entry.id   AF-A0A2E2TI49-F1
#
_cell.length_a   1.000
_cell.length_b   1.000
_cell.length_c   1.000
_cell.angle_alpha   90.00
_cell.angle_beta   90.00
_cell.angle_gamma   90.00
#
_symmetry.space_group_name_H-M   'P 1'
#
loop_
_entity.id
_entity.type
_entity.pdbx_description
1 polymer ?
#
loop_
_entity_poly.entity_id
_entity_poly.type
_entity_poly.pdbx_seq_one_letter_code
_entity_poly.pdbx_strand_id
1 'polypeptide(L)'
;MESTLFTAMTSPSQMGGIDADLFLFTIFGALMIFEFTKQPLYCLILVPVYLFSYIEGKKDKYFFKVIMKRFECSNTKNKKQWGCHSYESY
;
A
#
# COMPACT_ATOMS: atom_id res chain seq x y z
N MET A 1 -8.47 -15.40 -20.90
CA MET A 1 -7.06 -15.51 -20.49
C MET A 1 -6.38 -14.26 -21.02
N GLU A 2 -6.56 -13.13 -20.32
CA GLU A 2 -5.88 -11.89 -20.72
C GLU A 2 -4.38 -12.10 -20.55
N SER A 3 -3.60 -11.61 -21.50
CA SER A 3 -2.15 -11.74 -21.47
C SER A 3 -1.59 -11.03 -20.25
N THR A 4 -0.73 -11.72 -19.50
CA THR A 4 -0.01 -11.26 -18.31
C THR A 4 0.62 -9.86 -18.47
N LEU A 5 1.03 -9.56 -19.69
CA LEU A 5 1.59 -8.28 -20.13
C LEU A 5 0.56 -7.12 -20.02
N PHE A 6 -0.72 -7.38 -20.32
CA PHE A 6 -1.79 -6.40 -20.23
C PHE A 6 -2.05 -6.00 -18.77
N THR A 7 -2.04 -6.94 -17.84
CA THR A 7 -2.23 -6.67 -16.41
C THR A 7 -1.04 -5.92 -15.81
N ALA A 8 0.19 -6.18 -16.25
CA ALA A 8 1.36 -5.40 -15.83
C ALA A 8 1.34 -3.96 -16.35
N MET A 9 0.66 -3.72 -17.48
CA MET A 9 0.49 -2.38 -18.07
C MET A 9 -0.70 -1.62 -17.49
N THR A 10 -1.65 -2.29 -16.84
CA THR A 10 -2.73 -1.60 -16.14
C THR A 10 -2.22 -0.90 -14.90
N SER A 11 -2.43 0.42 -14.82
CA SER A 11 -2.14 1.19 -13.61
C SER A 11 -2.90 0.61 -12.42
N PRO A 12 -2.30 0.58 -11.22
CA PRO A 12 -2.97 0.09 -10.03
C PRO A 12 -4.22 0.94 -9.77
N SER A 13 -5.23 0.33 -9.14
CA SER A 13 -6.47 1.02 -8.81
C SER A 13 -6.20 2.13 -7.80
N GLN A 14 -6.26 3.38 -8.26
CA GLN A 14 -6.04 4.56 -7.43
C GLN A 14 -7.37 5.23 -7.09
N MET A 15 -7.55 5.58 -5.82
CA MET A 15 -8.71 6.33 -5.32
C MET A 15 -8.20 7.61 -4.64
N GLY A 16 -8.61 8.77 -5.14
CA GLY A 16 -8.16 10.07 -4.59
C GLY A 16 -6.67 10.38 -4.77
N GLY A 17 -5.98 9.68 -5.68
CA GLY A 17 -4.54 9.84 -5.93
C GLY A 17 -3.65 8.97 -5.04
N ILE A 18 -4.24 8.04 -4.29
CA ILE A 18 -3.55 7.03 -3.46
C ILE A 18 -4.01 5.65 -3.92
N ASP A 19 -3.21 4.60 -3.70
CA ASP A 19 -3.64 3.21 -3.86
C ASP A 19 -4.92 2.92 -3.03
N ALA A 20 -5.90 2.28 -3.65
CA ALA A 20 -7.19 1.97 -3.01
C ALA A 20 -7.01 1.11 -1.75
N ASP A 21 -6.08 0.15 -1.78
CA ASP A 21 -5.77 -0.70 -0.61
C ASP A 21 -5.24 0.13 0.55
N LEU A 22 -4.30 1.05 0.28
CA LEU A 22 -3.73 1.90 1.31
C LEU A 22 -4.77 2.88 1.89
N PHE A 23 -5.66 3.40 1.05
CA PHE A 23 -6.77 4.23 1.51
C PHE A 23 -7.69 3.47 2.49
N LEU A 24 -8.03 2.22 2.17
CA LEU A 24 -8.80 1.35 3.07
C LEU A 24 -8.05 1.07 4.38
N PHE A 25 -6.77 0.69 4.32
CA PHE A 25 -5.95 0.49 5.53
C PHE A 25 -5.90 1.72 6.42
N THR A 26 -5.83 2.91 5.82
CA THR A 26 -5.78 4.19 6.54
C THR A 26 -7.11 4.48 7.24
N ILE A 27 -8.24 4.24 6.58
CA ILE A 27 -9.58 4.39 7.19
C ILE A 27 -9.79 3.38 8.32
N PHE A 28 -9.51 2.09 8.07
CA PHE A 28 -9.67 1.05 9.09
C PHE A 28 -8.75 1.30 10.30
N GLY A 29 -7.50 1.70 10.05
CA GLY A 29 -6.56 2.07 11.11
C GLY A 29 -7.08 3.22 11.96
N ALA A 30 -7.62 4.28 11.34
CA ALA A 30 -8.16 5.40 12.07
C ALA A 30 -9.44 5.06 12.85
N LEU A 31 -10.33 4.23 12.30
CA LEU A 31 -11.51 3.76 13.02
C LEU A 31 -11.12 2.93 14.26
N MET A 32 -10.11 2.07 14.14
CA MET A 32 -9.58 1.34 15.29
C MET A 32 -9.00 2.28 16.35
N ILE A 33 -8.15 3.23 15.96
CA ILE A 33 -7.56 4.20 16.89
C ILE A 33 -8.66 5.04 17.57
N PHE A 34 -9.68 5.45 16.81
CA PHE A 34 -10.82 6.16 17.34
C PHE A 34 -11.58 5.33 18.38
N GLU A 35 -11.86 4.05 18.11
CA GLU A 35 -12.55 3.16 19.04
C GLU A 35 -11.75 2.95 20.34
N PHE A 36 -10.43 2.77 20.23
CA PHE A 36 -9.55 2.61 21.39
C PHE A 36 -9.46 3.86 22.25
N THR A 37 -9.42 5.04 21.63
CA THR A 37 -9.13 6.29 22.34
C THR A 37 -10.39 7.08 22.69
N LYS A 38 -11.52 6.78 22.05
CA LYS A 38 -12.83 7.46 22.16
C LYS A 38 -12.76 8.98 22.01
N GLN A 39 -11.70 9.49 21.39
CA GLN A 39 -11.42 10.90 21.22
C GLN A 39 -11.36 11.22 19.73
N PRO A 40 -12.23 12.11 19.21
CA PRO A 40 -12.28 12.44 17.78
C PRO A 40 -11.03 13.17 17.29
N LEU A 41 -10.24 13.76 18.21
CA LEU A 41 -8.96 14.41 17.89
C LEU A 41 -7.95 13.44 17.26
N TYR A 42 -8.03 12.15 17.57
CA TYR A 42 -7.11 11.17 16.99
C TYR A 42 -7.34 10.94 15.49
N CYS A 43 -8.50 11.33 14.95
CA CYS A 43 -8.70 11.35 13.50
C CYS A 43 -7.78 12.34 12.79
N LEU A 44 -7.16 13.32 13.47
CA LEU A 44 -6.17 14.19 12.85
C LEU A 44 -4.93 13.44 12.35
N ILE A 45 -4.64 12.24 12.88
CA ILE A 45 -3.54 11.37 12.39
C ILE A 45 -3.80 10.90 10.95
N LEU A 46 -5.06 10.87 10.49
CA LEU A 46 -5.39 10.56 9.09
C LEU A 46 -4.75 11.55 8.11
N VAL A 47 -4.71 12.83 8.47
CA VAL A 47 -4.22 13.90 7.58
C VAL A 47 -2.75 13.73 7.21
N PRO A 48 -1.79 13.59 8.16
CA PRO A 48 -0.39 13.37 7.81
C PRO A 48 -0.15 12.02 7.13
N VAL A 49 -0.88 10.96 7.51
CA VAL A 49 -0.76 9.64 6.87
C VAL A 49 -1.22 9.70 5.41
N TYR A 50 -2.35 10.37 5.15
CA TYR A 50 -2.86 10.58 3.79
C TYR A 50 -1.89 11.41 2.95
N LEU A 51 -1.39 12.54 3.49
CA LEU A 51 -0.44 13.40 2.79
C LEU A 51 0.85 12.66 2.43
N PHE A 52 1.42 11.91 3.37
CA PHE A 52 2.63 11.13 3.13
C PHE A 52 2.40 10.11 2.02
N SER A 53 1.27 9.41 2.08
CA SER A 53 0.91 8.39 1.11
C SER A 53 0.62 8.96 -0.29
N TYR A 54 0.04 10.16 -0.34
CA TYR A 54 -0.17 10.89 -1.59
C TYR A 54 1.15 11.34 -2.23
N ILE A 55 2.11 11.81 -1.42
CA ILE A 55 3.44 12.20 -1.90
C ILE A 55 4.21 10.99 -2.43
N GLU A 56 4.21 9.88 -1.70
CA GLU A 56 4.89 8.65 -2.13
C GLU A 56 4.22 8.03 -3.35
N GLY A 57 2.88 8.02 -3.42
CA GLY A 57 2.12 7.55 -4.59
C GLY A 57 2.36 8.37 -5.86
N LYS A 58 2.78 9.65 -5.73
CA LYS A 58 3.21 10.47 -6.86
C LYS A 58 4.61 10.08 -7.37
N LYS A 59 5.49 9.58 -6.51
CA LYS A 59 6.84 9.13 -6.90
C LYS A 59 6.80 7.74 -7.55
N ASP A 60 6.10 6.81 -6.93
CA ASP A 60 5.98 5.43 -7.41
C ASP A 60 4.57 4.91 -7.12
N LYS A 61 3.82 4.63 -8.20
CA LYS A 61 2.45 4.13 -8.12
C LYS A 61 2.35 2.71 -7.56
N TYR A 62 3.45 1.96 -7.52
CA TYR A 62 3.49 0.58 -7.03
C TYR A 62 4.16 0.47 -5.65
N PHE A 63 4.54 1.58 -5.03
CA PHE A 63 5.29 1.63 -3.78
C PHE A 63 4.68 0.75 -2.68
N PHE A 64 3.37 0.86 -2.48
CA PHE A 64 2.69 0.10 -1.43
C PHE A 64 2.67 -1.40 -1.70
N LYS A 65 2.43 -1.81 -2.95
CA LYS A 65 2.48 -3.23 -3.35
C LYS A 65 3.88 -3.81 -3.14
N VAL A 66 4.94 -3.05 -3.46
CA VAL A 66 6.33 -3.46 -3.23
C VAL A 66 6.60 -3.63 -1.73
N ILE A 67 6.11 -2.73 -0.88
CA ILE A 67 6.24 -2.85 0.58
C ILE A 67 5.51 -4.08 1.11
N MET A 68 4.26 -4.30 0.69
CA MET A 68 3.48 -5.45 1.12
C MET A 68 4.14 -6.76 0.70
N LYS A 69 4.60 -6.85 -0.55
CA LYS A 69 5.36 -8.01 -1.03
C LYS A 69 6.67 -8.21 -0.28
N ARG A 70 7.33 -7.11 0.12
CA ARG A 70 8.52 -7.18 0.98
C ARG A 70 8.22 -7.72 2.37
N PHE A 71 7.05 -7.39 2.95
CA PHE A 71 6.60 -7.96 4.22
C PHE A 71 6.31 -9.45 4.08
N GLU A 72 5.54 -9.86 3.07
CA GLU A 72 5.23 -11.27 2.78
C GLU A 72 6.51 -12.09 2.54
N CYS A 73 7.43 -11.58 1.73
CA CYS A 73 8.68 -12.26 1.39
C CYS A 73 9.75 -12.16 2.49
N SER A 74 9.50 -11.45 3.60
CA SER A 74 10.51 -11.21 4.63
C SER A 74 11.01 -12.51 5.29
N ASN A 75 10.19 -13.57 5.28
CA ASN A 75 10.50 -14.88 5.86
C ASN A 75 11.06 -15.90 4.86
N THR A 76 11.38 -15.49 3.63
CA THR A 76 11.97 -16.40 2.63
C THR A 76 13.48 -16.54 2.79
N LYS A 77 13.98 -17.78 2.75
CA LYS A 77 15.42 -18.10 2.90
C LYS A 77 16.31 -17.40 1.86
N ASN A 78 15.77 -17.06 0.69
CA ASN A 78 16.49 -16.43 -0.42
C ASN A 78 16.41 -14.89 -0.45
N LYS A 79 15.96 -14.24 0.64
CA LYS A 79 15.82 -12.78 0.75
C LYS A 79 17.07 -11.99 0.32
N LYS A 80 18.27 -12.53 0.58
CA LYS A 80 19.56 -11.88 0.27
C LYS A 80 19.88 -11.87 -1.23
N GLN A 81 19.36 -12.84 -1.99
CA GLN A 81 19.60 -12.97 -3.43
C GLN A 81 18.49 -12.30 -4.26
N TRP A 82 17.25 -12.33 -3.78
CA TRP A 82 16.10 -11.94 -4.60
C TRP A 82 15.66 -10.49 -4.39
N GLY A 83 16.17 -9.79 -3.37
CA GLY A 83 16.05 -8.33 -3.24
C GLY A 83 14.64 -7.76 -3.46
N CYS A 84 13.59 -8.51 -3.14
CA CYS A 84 12.19 -8.17 -3.45
C CYS A 84 11.89 -7.84 -4.94
N HIS A 85 12.63 -8.42 -5.90
CA HIS A 85 12.38 -8.31 -7.34
C HIS A 85 11.37 -9.33 -7.87
N SER A 86 10.56 -9.93 -7.00
CA SER A 86 9.45 -10.78 -7.44
C SER A 86 8.27 -9.88 -7.74
N TYR A 87 8.22 -9.32 -8.95
CA TYR A 87 6.92 -9.08 -9.57
C TYR A 87 6.26 -10.45 -9.65
N GLU A 88 5.17 -10.65 -8.92
CA GLU A 88 4.32 -11.82 -9.13
C GLU A 88 4.13 -11.99 -10.63
N SER A 89 4.42 -13.19 -11.12
CA SER A 89 4.04 -13.60 -12.46
C SER A 89 2.52 -13.79 -12.42
N TYR A 90 1.77 -12.69 -12.54
CA TYR A 90 0.35 -12.72 -12.87
C TYR A 90 0.19 -13.17 -14.31
#